data_AF-A0A976CU00-F1
#
_entry.id   AF-A0A976CU00-F1
#
_cell.length_a   1.000
_cell.length_b   1.000
_cell.length_c   1.000
_cell.angle_alpha   90.00
_cell.angle_beta   90.00
_cell.angle_gamma   90.00
#
_symmetry.space_group_name_H-M   'P 1'
#
loop_
_entity.id
_entity.type
_entity.pdbx_description
1 polymer ?
#
loop_
_entity_poly.entity_id
_entity_poly.type
_entity_poly.pdbx_seq_one_letter_code
_entity_poly.pdbx_strand_id
1 'polypeptide(L)'
;MRDHNEGHYVTQLEYQAYPQLAIRVGQKILLEECERHGVLGAAAMHRTGLLAIGESAVILAVAAEHRGEAFAAAMAILERLKYELPIWKKETYVDGAIEWVGPDEKHALTGEVDHAAPVWKASIEQIWISPGHDFRGRHGQEREDHGVLAVESVECVPGMGLRGDRYFGYKPNFKGQVTFFEADIVRQVRENFGLTDLSTGVFRRNVVVRGVRLRDWVGRRFVLDGIEFEGVEECKPCYWMDQAVAPGTEKFLLGECRGGLRARILSHGTLRSQVGPQSGSVDSHG
;
A
#
# COMPACT_ATOMS: atom_id res chain seq x y z
N MET A 1 7.64 2.26 29.29
CA MET A 1 8.46 1.93 28.09
C MET A 1 9.68 1.16 28.58
N ARG A 2 10.10 0.08 27.92
CA ARG A 2 11.33 -0.66 28.28
C ARG A 2 12.46 -0.15 27.38
N ASP A 3 13.65 0.02 27.94
CA ASP A 3 14.90 0.48 27.31
C ASP A 3 15.64 -0.63 26.52
N HIS A 4 14.92 -1.69 26.14
CA HIS A 4 15.47 -2.86 25.46
C HIS A 4 14.47 -3.33 24.39
N ASN A 5 14.92 -3.40 23.12
CA ASN A 5 14.27 -4.20 22.08
C ASN A 5 15.30 -5.21 21.54
N GLU A 6 14.99 -6.50 21.56
CA GLU A 6 15.85 -7.61 21.10
C GLU A 6 17.34 -7.59 21.56
N GLY A 7 17.64 -6.96 22.70
CA GLY A 7 19.00 -6.89 23.25
C GLY A 7 19.80 -5.64 22.84
N HIS A 8 19.21 -4.73 22.07
CA HIS A 8 19.82 -3.46 21.65
C HIS A 8 19.25 -2.27 22.42
N TYR A 9 20.13 -1.34 22.81
CA TYR A 9 19.75 -0.12 23.53
C TYR A 9 19.19 0.92 22.56
N VAL A 10 17.98 1.40 22.84
CA VAL A 10 17.31 2.45 22.07
C VAL A 10 17.66 3.82 22.65
N THR A 11 18.13 4.74 21.82
CA THR A 11 18.52 6.10 22.20
C THR A 11 17.42 7.12 21.97
N GLN A 12 16.52 6.87 21.01
CA GLN A 12 15.45 7.79 20.64
C GLN A 12 14.23 7.06 20.08
N LEU A 13 13.05 7.55 20.43
CA LEU A 13 11.77 7.04 19.94
C LEU A 13 10.97 8.19 19.31
N GLU A 14 10.44 7.96 18.11
CA GLU A 14 9.61 8.92 17.40
C GLU A 14 8.35 8.23 16.88
N TYR A 15 7.19 8.80 17.16
CA TYR A 15 5.91 8.32 16.64
C TYR A 15 5.40 9.21 15.52
N GLN A 16 5.16 8.64 14.34
CA GLN A 16 4.56 9.36 13.23
C GLN A 16 3.18 8.81 12.93
N ALA A 17 2.24 9.69 12.59
CA ALA A 17 0.87 9.31 12.28
C ALA A 17 0.34 10.16 11.15
N TYR A 18 -0.60 9.62 10.38
CA TYR A 18 -1.50 10.43 9.57
C TYR A 18 -2.76 10.73 10.40
N PRO A 19 -2.89 11.95 10.99
CA PRO A 19 -3.80 12.16 12.12
C PRO A 19 -5.27 11.83 11.81
N GLN A 20 -5.76 12.22 10.63
CA GLN A 20 -7.16 11.98 10.25
C GLN A 20 -7.49 10.49 10.10
N LEU A 21 -6.53 9.67 9.63
CA LEU A 21 -6.74 8.24 9.50
C LEU A 21 -6.60 7.55 10.85
N ALA A 22 -5.62 7.93 11.65
CA ALA A 22 -5.43 7.41 13.00
C ALA A 22 -6.68 7.66 13.86
N ILE A 23 -7.24 8.86 13.81
CA ILE A 23 -8.50 9.20 14.51
C ILE A 23 -9.64 8.30 14.04
N ARG A 24 -9.84 8.14 12.72
CA ARG A 24 -10.95 7.34 12.19
C ARG A 24 -10.83 5.86 12.55
N VAL A 25 -9.64 5.28 12.40
CA VAL A 25 -9.39 3.87 12.72
C VAL A 25 -9.51 3.64 14.23
N GLY A 26 -8.92 4.52 15.05
CA GLY A 26 -9.06 4.47 16.50
C GLY A 26 -10.52 4.55 16.94
N GLN A 27 -11.30 5.49 16.41
CA GLN A 27 -12.73 5.60 16.71
C GLN A 27 -13.51 4.33 16.36
N LYS A 28 -13.22 3.73 15.20
CA LYS A 28 -13.83 2.46 14.78
C LYS A 28 -13.51 1.33 15.77
N ILE A 29 -12.24 1.15 16.13
CA ILE A 29 -11.80 0.13 17.10
C ILE A 29 -12.51 0.32 18.45
N LEU A 30 -12.53 1.56 18.96
CA LEU A 30 -13.18 1.87 20.24
C LEU A 30 -14.67 1.51 20.22
N LEU A 31 -15.40 1.88 19.15
CA LEU A 31 -16.82 1.57 19.01
C LEU A 31 -17.07 0.06 18.96
N GLU A 32 -16.35 -0.66 18.10
CA GLU A 32 -16.53 -2.11 17.92
C GLU A 32 -16.22 -2.91 19.18
N GLU A 33 -15.16 -2.55 19.90
CA GLU A 33 -14.82 -3.24 21.15
C GLU A 33 -15.73 -2.83 22.31
N CYS A 34 -16.26 -1.60 22.31
CA CYS A 34 -17.28 -1.22 23.28
C CYS A 34 -18.56 -2.06 23.13
N GLU A 35 -19.02 -2.22 21.89
CA GLU A 35 -20.19 -3.04 21.56
C GLU A 35 -19.95 -4.52 21.88
N ARG A 36 -18.79 -5.07 21.47
CA ARG A 36 -18.42 -6.47 21.71
C ARG A 36 -18.42 -6.85 23.20
N HIS A 37 -17.88 -5.96 24.03
CA HIS A 37 -17.69 -6.23 25.46
C HIS A 37 -18.81 -5.66 26.34
N GLY A 38 -19.81 -4.99 25.77
CA GLY A 38 -20.94 -4.41 26.52
C GLY A 38 -20.53 -3.31 27.49
N VAL A 39 -19.47 -2.55 27.18
CA VAL A 39 -19.01 -1.44 28.03
C VAL A 39 -19.66 -0.12 27.63
N LEU A 40 -19.77 0.83 28.57
CA LEU A 40 -20.45 2.12 28.39
C LEU A 40 -19.73 3.05 27.40
N GLY A 41 -18.42 2.89 27.25
CA GLY A 41 -17.63 3.65 26.30
C GLY A 41 -16.13 3.56 26.56
N ALA A 42 -15.35 4.02 25.60
CA ALA A 42 -13.90 4.09 25.71
C ALA A 42 -13.35 5.32 24.98
N ALA A 43 -12.23 5.84 25.48
CA ALA A 43 -11.49 6.95 24.87
C ALA A 43 -10.00 6.65 24.91
N ALA A 44 -9.32 6.86 23.77
CA ALA A 44 -7.88 6.66 23.66
C ALA A 44 -7.19 7.91 23.13
N MET A 45 -5.98 8.15 23.61
CA MET A 45 -5.08 9.17 23.10
C MET A 45 -3.72 8.53 22.82
N HIS A 46 -3.16 8.82 21.66
CA HIS A 46 -1.84 8.34 21.27
C HIS A 46 -0.93 9.52 20.95
N ARG A 47 0.31 9.46 21.43
CA ARG A 47 1.31 10.50 21.19
C ARG A 47 1.87 10.41 19.78
N THR A 48 2.28 11.56 19.24
CA THR A 48 3.05 11.70 17.99
C THR A 48 4.24 12.63 18.25
N GLY A 49 5.27 12.54 17.41
CA GLY A 49 6.55 13.20 17.60
C GLY A 49 7.52 12.42 18.48
N LEU A 50 8.55 13.11 18.96
CA LEU A 50 9.58 12.53 19.81
C LEU A 50 9.02 12.14 21.19
N LEU A 51 9.45 10.98 21.67
CA LEU A 51 9.07 10.43 22.96
C LEU A 51 10.33 10.13 23.77
N ALA A 52 10.42 10.70 24.97
CA ALA A 52 11.50 10.37 25.89
C ALA A 52 11.25 9.00 26.54
N ILE A 53 12.33 8.27 26.85
CA ILE A 53 12.23 7.00 27.57
C ILE A 53 11.52 7.22 28.90
N GLY A 54 10.52 6.37 29.18
CA GLY A 54 9.71 6.43 30.39
C GLY A 54 8.37 7.17 30.21
N GLU A 55 8.18 7.91 29.12
CA GLU A 55 6.89 8.54 28.82
C GLU A 55 5.85 7.55 28.28
N SER A 56 4.57 7.91 28.39
CA SER A 56 3.44 7.11 27.89
C SER A 56 3.17 7.40 26.41
N ALA A 57 3.22 6.35 25.59
CA ALA A 57 2.88 6.43 24.16
C ALA A 57 1.36 6.46 23.91
N VAL A 58 0.60 5.71 24.72
CA VAL A 58 -0.86 5.58 24.61
C VAL A 58 -1.50 5.67 25.99
N ILE A 59 -2.67 6.31 26.05
CA ILE A 59 -3.55 6.34 27.22
C ILE A 59 -4.92 5.83 26.75
N LEU A 60 -5.51 4.92 27.52
CA LEU A 60 -6.85 4.39 27.29
C LEU A 60 -7.67 4.49 28.57
N ALA A 61 -8.90 4.98 28.44
CA ALA A 61 -9.92 4.96 29.47
C ALA A 61 -11.12 4.14 28.97
N VAL A 62 -11.67 3.28 29.84
CA VAL A 62 -12.86 2.46 29.57
C VAL A 62 -13.84 2.62 30.73
N ALA A 63 -15.11 2.87 30.41
CA ALA A 63 -16.20 2.95 31.36
C ALA A 63 -17.09 1.71 31.23
N ALA A 64 -17.35 1.01 32.32
CA ALA A 64 -18.22 -0.17 32.36
C ALA A 64 -18.93 -0.30 33.72
N GLU A 65 -20.04 -1.04 33.76
CA GLU A 65 -20.76 -1.35 35.00
C GLU A 65 -19.96 -2.30 35.92
N HIS A 66 -19.15 -3.16 35.30
CA HIS A 66 -18.38 -4.19 35.95
C HIS A 66 -16.94 -4.17 35.46
N ARG A 67 -16.00 -4.39 36.41
CA ARG A 67 -14.56 -4.26 36.13
C ARG A 67 -14.04 -5.32 35.17
N GLY A 68 -14.68 -6.49 35.08
CA GLY A 68 -14.20 -7.59 34.24
C GLY A 68 -14.27 -7.21 32.76
N GLU A 69 -15.39 -6.65 32.36
CA GLU A 69 -15.73 -6.14 31.04
C GLU A 69 -14.85 -4.95 30.69
N ALA A 70 -14.62 -4.04 31.65
CA ALA A 70 -13.70 -2.92 31.47
C ALA A 70 -12.27 -3.39 31.13
N PHE A 71 -11.74 -4.38 31.86
CA PHE A 71 -10.40 -4.92 31.59
C PHE A 71 -10.35 -5.71 30.28
N ALA A 72 -11.37 -6.51 29.98
CA ALA A 72 -11.45 -7.25 28.73
C ALA A 72 -11.47 -6.32 27.50
N ALA A 73 -12.32 -5.29 27.53
CA ALA A 73 -12.38 -4.28 26.49
C ALA A 73 -11.06 -3.48 26.39
N ALA A 74 -10.46 -3.10 27.52
CA ALA A 74 -9.21 -2.36 27.51
C ALA A 74 -8.06 -3.14 26.84
N MET A 75 -7.95 -4.44 27.14
CA MET A 75 -6.96 -5.31 26.52
C MET A 75 -7.21 -5.49 25.03
N ALA A 76 -8.46 -5.73 24.61
CA ALA A 76 -8.81 -5.88 23.21
C ALA A 76 -8.54 -4.60 22.41
N ILE A 77 -8.91 -3.44 22.95
CA ILE A 77 -8.65 -2.13 22.34
C ILE A 77 -7.16 -1.90 22.19
N LEU A 78 -6.35 -2.08 23.24
CA LEU A 78 -4.90 -1.86 23.15
C LEU A 78 -4.24 -2.77 22.13
N GLU A 79 -4.64 -4.04 22.06
CA GLU A 79 -4.10 -4.99 21.09
C GLU A 79 -4.48 -4.60 19.66
N ARG A 80 -5.72 -4.19 19.42
CA ARG A 80 -6.15 -3.69 18.11
C ARG A 80 -5.48 -2.38 17.73
N LEU A 81 -5.35 -1.42 18.66
CA LEU A 81 -4.63 -0.17 18.41
C LEU A 81 -3.16 -0.45 18.03
N LYS A 82 -2.52 -1.44 18.64
CA LYS A 82 -1.14 -1.82 18.32
C LYS A 82 -0.96 -2.26 16.86
N TYR A 83 -1.92 -2.96 16.26
CA TYR A 83 -1.76 -3.54 14.92
C TYR A 83 -2.61 -2.90 13.83
N GLU A 84 -3.65 -2.15 14.16
CA GLU A 84 -4.54 -1.53 13.19
C GLU A 84 -4.37 -0.01 13.14
N LEU A 85 -3.90 0.63 14.22
CA LEU A 85 -3.80 2.09 14.28
C LEU A 85 -2.62 2.57 13.42
N PRO A 86 -2.83 3.42 12.40
CA PRO A 86 -1.79 3.95 11.49
C PRO A 86 -0.90 4.99 12.18
N ILE A 87 -0.11 4.48 13.12
CA ILE A 87 0.96 5.16 13.82
C ILE A 87 2.19 4.26 13.75
N TRP A 88 3.30 4.83 13.29
CA TRP A 88 4.57 4.15 13.15
C TRP A 88 5.51 4.61 14.27
N LYS A 89 6.20 3.66 14.88
CA LYS A 89 7.24 3.86 15.88
C LYS A 89 8.59 3.73 15.17
N LYS A 90 9.36 4.80 15.16
CA LYS A 90 10.77 4.81 14.75
C LYS A 90 11.65 4.64 15.97
N GLU A 91 12.52 3.66 15.94
CA GLU A 91 13.52 3.40 16.98
C GLU A 91 14.91 3.72 16.43
N THR A 92 15.66 4.54 17.16
CA THR A 92 17.09 4.77 16.88
C THR A 92 17.91 4.02 17.91
N TYR A 93 18.82 3.16 17.46
CA TYR A 93 19.69 2.37 18.32
C TYR A 93 21.04 3.06 18.60
N VAL A 94 21.78 2.56 19.59
CA VAL A 94 23.10 3.11 19.99
C VAL A 94 24.16 3.10 18.89
N ASP A 95 24.06 2.17 17.95
CA ASP A 95 24.94 2.06 16.77
C ASP A 95 24.51 2.98 15.62
N GLY A 96 23.43 3.75 15.81
CA GLY A 96 22.84 4.62 14.80
C GLY A 96 21.88 3.90 13.84
N ALA A 97 21.63 2.59 14.02
CA ALA A 97 20.63 1.88 13.24
C ALA A 97 19.23 2.48 13.50
N ILE A 98 18.40 2.53 12.47
CA ILE A 98 17.03 3.04 12.53
C ILE A 98 16.08 1.93 12.08
N GLU A 99 15.09 1.63 12.90
CA GLU A 99 14.03 0.67 12.59
C GLU A 99 12.66 1.34 12.69
N TRP A 100 11.75 0.94 11.81
CA TRP A 100 10.37 1.41 11.80
C TRP A 100 9.43 0.24 12.06
N VAL A 101 8.63 0.35 13.12
CA VAL A 101 7.62 -0.64 13.52
C VAL A 101 6.24 -0.01 13.35
N GLY A 102 5.34 -0.64 12.61
CA GLY A 102 3.99 -0.11 12.34
C GLY A 102 2.91 -1.18 12.29
N PRO A 103 1.64 -0.78 12.14
CA PRO A 103 0.54 -1.72 11.89
C PRO A 103 0.80 -2.47 10.58
N ASP A 104 0.90 -3.80 10.68
CA ASP A 104 0.88 -4.85 9.63
C ASP A 104 1.96 -5.96 9.78
N GLU A 105 2.68 -5.99 10.90
CA GLU A 105 3.48 -7.19 11.26
C GLU A 105 2.62 -8.37 11.76
N LYS A 106 1.36 -8.15 12.18
CA LYS A 106 0.43 -9.21 12.65
C LYS A 106 -1.04 -8.86 12.35
N HIS A 107 -1.77 -9.78 11.73
CA HIS A 107 -3.21 -9.60 11.44
C HIS A 107 -4.07 -9.91 12.68
N ALA A 108 -4.98 -9.01 13.06
CA ALA A 108 -5.83 -9.15 14.25
C ALA A 108 -6.88 -10.28 14.17
N LEU A 109 -7.16 -10.82 12.97
CA LEU A 109 -8.23 -11.79 12.76
C LEU A 109 -7.80 -13.26 12.83
N THR A 110 -6.51 -13.57 12.72
CA THR A 110 -6.05 -14.96 12.64
C THR A 110 -5.21 -15.39 13.82
N GLY A 111 -4.54 -14.47 14.52
CA GLY A 111 -3.59 -14.83 15.59
C GLY A 111 -2.43 -15.72 15.11
N GLU A 112 -2.33 -15.95 13.80
CA GLU A 112 -1.29 -16.74 13.17
C GLU A 112 -0.07 -15.85 12.93
N VAL A 113 1.09 -16.38 13.30
CA VAL A 113 2.38 -15.82 12.89
C VAL A 113 2.46 -16.03 11.40
N ASP A 114 2.50 -14.95 10.63
CA ASP A 114 2.60 -15.00 9.18
C ASP A 114 3.76 -15.92 8.81
N HIS A 115 3.50 -17.00 8.06
CA HIS A 115 4.56 -17.60 7.29
C HIS A 115 5.08 -16.47 6.38
N ALA A 116 6.35 -16.08 6.54
CA ALA A 116 6.94 -14.95 5.82
C ALA A 116 6.43 -14.90 4.38
N ALA A 117 5.84 -13.76 3.99
CA ALA A 117 5.21 -13.62 2.69
C ALA A 117 6.17 -14.06 1.58
N PRO A 118 5.71 -14.85 0.59
CA PRO A 118 6.62 -15.44 -0.36
C PRO A 118 7.34 -14.34 -1.16
N VAL A 119 8.65 -14.50 -1.32
CA VAL A 119 9.45 -13.61 -2.16
C VAL A 119 9.15 -13.90 -3.63
N TRP A 120 8.67 -12.89 -4.36
CA TRP A 120 8.55 -12.95 -5.80
C TRP A 120 9.92 -13.09 -6.43
N LYS A 121 10.10 -14.19 -7.18
CA LYS A 121 11.21 -14.34 -8.13
C LYS A 121 10.85 -13.64 -9.45
N ALA A 122 10.51 -12.36 -9.37
CA ALA A 122 10.13 -11.53 -10.51
C ALA A 122 11.26 -10.55 -10.85
N SER A 123 11.39 -10.19 -12.13
CA SER A 123 12.19 -9.02 -12.54
C SER A 123 11.27 -7.84 -12.81
N ILE A 124 11.63 -6.66 -12.30
CA ILE A 124 10.96 -5.40 -12.63
C ILE A 124 11.56 -4.87 -13.94
N GLU A 125 10.77 -4.87 -15.00
CA GLU A 125 11.23 -4.40 -16.31
C GLU A 125 11.13 -2.88 -16.42
N GLN A 126 10.00 -2.30 -16.02
CA GLN A 126 9.76 -0.86 -16.08
C GLN A 126 8.92 -0.38 -14.91
N ILE A 127 9.15 0.87 -14.48
CA ILE A 127 8.35 1.57 -13.49
C ILE A 127 7.81 2.86 -14.11
N TRP A 128 6.51 3.10 -13.96
CA TRP A 128 5.80 4.26 -14.46
C TRP A 128 5.11 5.02 -13.32
N ILE A 129 5.25 6.34 -13.37
CA ILE A 129 4.61 7.28 -12.44
C ILE A 129 3.77 8.26 -13.25
N SER A 130 2.54 8.52 -12.79
CA SER A 130 1.72 9.57 -13.38
C SER A 130 1.60 10.72 -12.38
N PRO A 131 2.16 11.91 -12.64
CA PRO A 131 2.14 13.01 -11.67
C PRO A 131 0.76 13.65 -11.48
N GLY A 132 -0.21 13.40 -12.37
CA GLY A 132 -1.55 13.98 -12.32
C GLY A 132 -2.69 12.99 -12.62
N HIS A 133 -3.92 13.40 -12.29
CA HIS A 133 -5.15 12.66 -12.59
C HIS A 133 -5.79 13.13 -13.89
N ASP A 134 -5.76 12.31 -14.94
CA ASP A 134 -6.40 12.65 -16.22
C ASP A 134 -7.93 12.48 -16.23
N PHE A 135 -8.54 11.90 -15.18
CA PHE A 135 -9.92 11.38 -15.24
C PHE A 135 -10.89 11.87 -14.15
N ARG A 136 -10.43 12.57 -13.10
CA ARG A 136 -11.31 12.89 -11.96
C ARG A 136 -12.02 14.23 -12.17
N GLY A 137 -13.35 14.18 -12.36
CA GLY A 137 -14.24 15.35 -12.38
C GLY A 137 -14.77 15.79 -13.76
N ARG A 138 -14.55 15.00 -14.82
CA ARG A 138 -14.85 15.40 -16.21
C ARG A 138 -15.58 14.32 -17.01
N HIS A 139 -16.83 14.02 -16.64
CA HIS A 139 -17.71 13.27 -17.55
C HIS A 139 -18.08 14.19 -18.73
N GLY A 140 -17.48 13.96 -19.91
CA GLY A 140 -17.81 14.68 -21.15
C GLY A 140 -16.92 15.88 -21.52
N GLN A 141 -15.70 15.98 -21.00
CA GLN A 141 -14.73 17.02 -21.42
C GLN A 141 -13.40 16.40 -21.87
N GLU A 142 -12.62 17.14 -22.66
CA GLU A 142 -11.29 16.74 -23.16
C GLU A 142 -10.26 16.59 -22.03
N ARG A 143 -9.33 15.64 -22.25
CA ARG A 143 -8.34 15.12 -21.30
C ARG A 143 -7.24 16.15 -20.99
N GLU A 144 -6.82 16.22 -19.73
CA GLU A 144 -5.50 16.82 -19.41
C GLU A 144 -4.44 15.74 -19.52
N ASP A 145 -3.44 15.97 -20.38
CA ASP A 145 -2.35 15.03 -20.63
C ASP A 145 -1.22 15.21 -19.61
N HIS A 146 -1.41 14.66 -18.40
CA HIS A 146 -0.34 14.63 -17.38
C HIS A 146 0.71 13.55 -17.67
N GLY A 147 0.56 12.79 -18.76
CA GLY A 147 1.52 11.79 -19.22
C GLY A 147 1.76 10.61 -18.27
N VAL A 148 2.73 9.78 -18.64
CA VAL A 148 3.34 8.74 -17.80
C VAL A 148 4.85 8.91 -17.88
N LEU A 149 5.52 8.89 -16.74
CA LEU A 149 6.97 9.07 -16.65
C LEU A 149 7.62 7.73 -16.31
N ALA A 150 8.54 7.28 -17.16
CA ALA A 150 9.40 6.15 -16.85
C ALA A 150 10.42 6.60 -15.80
N VAL A 151 10.56 5.83 -14.72
CA VAL A 151 11.53 6.09 -13.65
C VAL A 151 12.38 4.85 -13.37
N GLU A 152 13.63 5.04 -12.99
CA GLU A 152 14.54 3.94 -12.61
C GLU A 152 14.19 3.35 -11.24
N SER A 153 13.60 4.16 -10.37
CA SER A 153 13.22 3.74 -9.04
C SER A 153 12.08 4.59 -8.50
N VAL A 154 11.32 4.01 -7.56
CA VAL A 154 10.25 4.72 -6.87
C VAL A 154 10.15 4.29 -5.41
N GLU A 155 9.96 5.27 -4.53
CA GLU A 155 9.71 5.04 -3.12
C GLU A 155 8.27 4.56 -2.90
N CYS A 156 8.14 3.42 -2.23
CA CYS A 156 6.88 2.82 -1.82
C CYS A 156 6.60 3.20 -0.37
N VAL A 157 5.49 3.88 -0.13
CA VAL A 157 5.11 4.34 1.21
C VAL A 157 3.82 3.65 1.65
N PRO A 158 3.84 2.83 2.73
CA PRO A 158 2.67 2.13 3.23
C PRO A 158 1.48 3.05 3.48
N GLY A 159 0.30 2.61 3.06
CA GLY A 159 -0.95 3.38 3.19
C GLY A 159 -1.05 4.62 2.29
N MET A 160 0.05 5.04 1.64
CA MET A 160 0.12 6.24 0.82
C MET A 160 0.24 5.94 -0.68
N GLY A 161 0.98 4.91 -1.06
CA GLY A 161 1.24 4.60 -2.46
C GLY A 161 2.66 4.97 -2.89
N LEU A 162 2.84 5.13 -4.20
CA LEU A 162 4.13 5.44 -4.81
C LEU A 162 4.40 6.95 -4.78
N ARG A 163 5.55 7.37 -4.24
CA ARG A 163 5.89 8.80 -4.18
C ARG A 163 5.93 9.40 -5.58
N GLY A 164 5.20 10.51 -5.76
CA GLY A 164 5.10 11.22 -7.03
C GLY A 164 4.01 10.69 -7.98
N ASP A 165 3.35 9.59 -7.65
CA ASP A 165 2.20 9.09 -8.43
C ASP A 165 0.89 9.79 -8.05
N ARG A 166 -0.03 9.84 -9.00
CA ARG A 166 -1.37 10.44 -8.91
C ARG A 166 -2.17 9.91 -7.75
N TYR A 167 -1.94 8.66 -7.33
CA TYR A 167 -2.64 8.08 -6.20
C TYR A 167 -1.91 8.20 -4.85
N PHE A 168 -0.76 8.88 -4.81
CA PHE A 168 -0.04 9.14 -3.58
C PHE A 168 -0.90 9.95 -2.60
N GLY A 169 -1.16 9.38 -1.42
CA GLY A 169 -1.99 10.02 -0.40
C GLY A 169 -3.47 10.20 -0.77
N TYR A 170 -3.95 9.54 -1.84
CA TYR A 170 -5.25 9.82 -2.45
C TYR A 170 -6.43 9.64 -1.51
N LYS A 171 -6.55 8.47 -0.89
CA LYS A 171 -7.54 8.22 0.15
C LYS A 171 -7.09 7.08 1.08
N PRO A 172 -7.56 7.06 2.32
CA PRO A 172 -7.19 6.00 3.23
C PRO A 172 -7.63 4.61 2.77
N ASN A 173 -6.81 3.61 3.07
CA ASN A 173 -7.00 2.20 2.67
C ASN A 173 -7.27 2.03 1.17
N PHE A 174 -6.70 2.91 0.33
CA PHE A 174 -6.84 2.79 -1.11
C PHE A 174 -6.23 1.47 -1.57
N LYS A 175 -7.03 0.67 -2.26
CA LYS A 175 -6.66 -0.67 -2.73
C LYS A 175 -5.66 -0.65 -3.89
N GLY A 176 -5.49 0.49 -4.55
CA GLY A 176 -4.60 0.68 -5.70
C GLY A 176 -3.43 1.60 -5.38
N GLN A 177 -2.82 1.45 -4.21
CA GLN A 177 -1.61 2.20 -3.82
C GLN A 177 -0.47 2.00 -4.82
N VAL A 178 -0.41 0.79 -5.40
CA VAL A 178 0.45 0.44 -6.54
C VAL A 178 -0.31 -0.52 -7.45
N THR A 179 0.05 -0.54 -8.73
CA THR A 179 -0.46 -1.51 -9.70
C THR A 179 0.67 -2.27 -10.39
N PHE A 180 0.52 -3.59 -10.49
CA PHE A 180 1.43 -4.48 -11.20
C PHE A 180 0.85 -4.91 -12.55
N PHE A 181 1.72 -5.15 -13.53
CA PHE A 181 1.35 -5.59 -14.87
C PHE A 181 2.34 -6.62 -15.41
N GLU A 182 1.84 -7.66 -16.08
CA GLU A 182 2.68 -8.73 -16.61
C GLU A 182 3.31 -8.31 -17.95
N ALA A 183 4.63 -8.40 -18.05
CA ALA A 183 5.36 -8.20 -19.30
C ALA A 183 4.89 -9.16 -20.40
N ASP A 184 4.51 -10.39 -20.04
CA ASP A 184 3.98 -11.37 -20.99
C ASP A 184 2.63 -10.96 -21.59
N ILE A 185 1.80 -10.20 -20.87
CA ILE A 185 0.56 -9.67 -21.41
C ILE A 185 0.85 -8.57 -22.43
N VAL A 186 1.82 -7.68 -22.16
CA VAL A 186 2.28 -6.69 -23.15
C VAL A 186 2.73 -7.42 -24.42
N ARG A 187 3.58 -8.44 -24.30
CA ARG A 187 4.06 -9.21 -25.45
C ARG A 187 2.91 -9.81 -26.26
N GLN A 188 1.93 -10.43 -25.61
CA GLN A 188 0.76 -10.98 -26.28
C GLN A 188 -0.09 -9.92 -26.98
N VAL A 189 -0.25 -8.73 -26.38
CA VAL A 189 -0.94 -7.60 -27.03
C VAL A 189 -0.18 -7.18 -28.28
N ARG A 190 1.15 -7.02 -28.21
CA ARG A 190 1.98 -6.65 -29.37
C ARG A 190 1.85 -7.67 -30.51
N GLU A 191 1.88 -8.96 -30.19
CA GLU A 191 1.73 -10.05 -31.15
C GLU A 191 0.32 -10.08 -31.76
N ASN A 192 -0.72 -10.00 -30.93
CA ASN A 192 -2.12 -10.12 -31.36
C ASN A 192 -2.59 -8.94 -32.22
N PHE A 193 -2.06 -7.73 -31.98
CA PHE A 193 -2.46 -6.52 -32.69
C PHE A 193 -1.39 -5.97 -33.65
N GLY A 194 -0.24 -6.65 -33.79
CA GLY A 194 0.84 -6.24 -34.69
C GLY A 194 1.55 -4.95 -34.28
N LEU A 195 1.64 -4.67 -32.97
CA LEU A 195 2.14 -3.41 -32.40
C LEU A 195 3.54 -3.58 -31.77
N THR A 196 4.57 -3.82 -32.57
CA THR A 196 5.93 -4.17 -32.08
C THR A 196 6.54 -3.15 -31.12
N ASP A 197 6.25 -1.86 -31.33
CA ASP A 197 6.83 -0.75 -30.57
C ASP A 197 5.91 -0.17 -29.50
N LEU A 198 4.81 -0.86 -29.15
CA LEU A 198 3.84 -0.37 -28.16
C LEU A 198 4.51 -0.17 -26.79
N SER A 199 4.56 1.07 -26.31
CA SER A 199 5.07 1.38 -24.97
C SER A 199 4.20 0.78 -23.87
N THR A 200 4.83 0.24 -22.81
CA THR A 200 4.09 -0.31 -21.67
C THR A 200 3.40 0.77 -20.83
N GLY A 201 3.83 2.03 -20.97
CA GLY A 201 3.22 3.18 -20.29
C GLY A 201 1.76 3.42 -20.72
N VAL A 202 1.37 2.99 -21.92
CA VAL A 202 0.00 3.14 -22.45
C VAL A 202 -1.04 2.46 -21.56
N PHE A 203 -0.69 1.36 -20.88
CA PHE A 203 -1.57 0.64 -19.97
C PHE A 203 -1.77 1.35 -18.61
N ARG A 204 -0.97 2.39 -18.33
CA ARG A 204 -0.98 3.21 -17.10
C ARG A 204 -0.98 2.39 -15.81
N ARG A 205 -0.16 1.35 -15.82
CA ARG A 205 0.20 0.54 -14.64
C ARG A 205 1.57 0.96 -14.14
N ASN A 206 1.78 0.84 -12.83
CA ASN A 206 2.97 1.39 -12.21
C ASN A 206 4.20 0.49 -12.38
N VAL A 207 4.07 -0.82 -12.19
CA VAL A 207 5.22 -1.72 -12.14
C VAL A 207 5.00 -2.87 -13.13
N VAL A 208 5.84 -2.94 -14.16
CA VAL A 208 5.82 -4.03 -15.14
C VAL A 208 6.77 -5.12 -14.66
N VAL A 209 6.26 -6.32 -14.45
CA VAL A 209 6.98 -7.46 -13.89
C VAL A 209 6.98 -8.66 -14.84
N ARG A 210 8.04 -9.45 -14.79
CA ARG A 210 8.17 -10.73 -15.52
C ARG A 210 8.52 -11.85 -14.55
N GLY A 211 8.04 -13.07 -14.84
CA GLY A 211 8.34 -14.28 -14.06
C GLY A 211 7.32 -14.61 -12.98
N VAL A 212 6.23 -13.86 -12.88
CA VAL A 212 5.11 -14.10 -11.95
C VAL A 212 3.78 -13.99 -12.67
N ARG A 213 2.82 -14.84 -12.29
CA ARG A 213 1.42 -14.77 -12.76
C ARG A 213 0.59 -14.03 -11.72
N LEU A 214 0.21 -12.80 -12.01
CA LEU A 214 -0.46 -11.89 -11.08
C LEU A 214 -1.82 -12.43 -10.61
N ARG A 215 -2.51 -13.22 -11.44
CA ARG A 215 -3.79 -13.85 -11.06
C ARG A 215 -3.70 -14.72 -9.80
N ASP A 216 -2.54 -15.30 -9.53
CA ASP A 216 -2.33 -16.21 -8.40
C ASP A 216 -2.18 -15.45 -7.06
N TRP A 217 -2.16 -14.11 -7.11
CA TRP A 217 -1.83 -13.22 -5.98
C TRP A 217 -2.96 -12.27 -5.57
N VAL A 218 -4.15 -12.41 -6.15
CA VAL A 218 -5.34 -11.70 -5.63
C VAL A 218 -5.68 -12.23 -4.24
N GLY A 219 -5.77 -11.33 -3.26
CA GLY A 219 -6.01 -11.64 -1.85
C GLY A 219 -4.80 -12.23 -1.11
N ARG A 220 -3.58 -12.11 -1.64
CA ARG A 220 -2.37 -12.72 -1.05
C ARG A 220 -1.25 -11.70 -0.84
N ARG A 221 -0.44 -11.92 0.21
CA ARG A 221 0.78 -11.17 0.49
C ARG A 221 1.96 -11.68 -0.34
N PHE A 222 2.90 -10.81 -0.67
CA PHE A 222 4.15 -11.16 -1.34
C PHE A 222 5.24 -10.11 -1.07
N VAL A 223 6.49 -10.51 -1.25
CA VAL A 223 7.66 -9.61 -1.13
C VAL A 223 8.32 -9.40 -2.49
N LEU A 224 8.60 -8.15 -2.85
CA LEU A 224 9.36 -7.76 -4.05
C LEU A 224 10.35 -6.65 -3.69
N ASP A 225 11.63 -6.81 -4.05
CA ASP A 225 12.73 -5.91 -3.64
C ASP A 225 12.78 -5.64 -2.12
N GLY A 226 12.44 -6.64 -1.31
CA GLY A 226 12.39 -6.49 0.16
C GLY A 226 11.18 -5.71 0.69
N ILE A 227 10.27 -5.30 -0.20
CA ILE A 227 9.05 -4.57 0.14
C ILE A 227 7.88 -5.56 0.14
N GLU A 228 7.05 -5.48 1.15
CA GLU A 228 5.88 -6.32 1.29
C GLU A 228 4.64 -5.65 0.72
N PHE A 229 3.84 -6.43 0.00
CA PHE A 229 2.61 -6.01 -0.64
C PHE A 229 1.48 -7.00 -0.40
N GLU A 230 0.25 -6.53 -0.52
CA GLU A 230 -0.96 -7.37 -0.58
C GLU A 230 -1.65 -7.14 -1.93
N GLY A 231 -1.78 -8.18 -2.74
CA GLY A 231 -2.62 -8.13 -3.94
C GLY A 231 -4.09 -8.07 -3.54
N VAL A 232 -4.84 -7.09 -4.01
CA VAL A 232 -6.21 -6.84 -3.55
C VAL A 232 -7.26 -7.29 -4.57
N GLU A 233 -7.15 -6.83 -5.80
CA GLU A 233 -8.15 -7.10 -6.85
C GLU A 233 -7.55 -6.88 -8.24
N GLU A 234 -8.21 -7.45 -9.25
CA GLU A 234 -7.83 -7.23 -10.65
C GLU A 234 -8.08 -5.79 -11.10
N CYS A 235 -7.21 -5.31 -11.97
CA CYS A 235 -7.40 -4.06 -12.68
C CYS A 235 -8.35 -4.26 -13.87
N LYS A 236 -9.59 -3.75 -13.75
CA LYS A 236 -10.54 -3.79 -14.86
C LYS A 236 -10.07 -2.88 -16.02
N PRO A 237 -9.95 -3.40 -17.26
CA PRO A 237 -9.66 -2.56 -18.42
C PRO A 237 -10.82 -1.59 -18.69
N CYS A 238 -10.51 -0.48 -19.34
CA CYS A 238 -11.46 0.56 -19.73
C CYS A 238 -11.52 0.61 -21.26
N TYR A 239 -12.65 1.02 -21.82
CA TYR A 239 -12.84 1.24 -23.27
C TYR A 239 -11.74 2.10 -23.90
N TRP A 240 -11.10 2.97 -23.12
CA TRP A 240 -9.95 3.76 -23.56
C TRP A 240 -8.80 2.90 -24.11
N MET A 241 -8.67 1.64 -23.70
CA MET A 241 -7.65 0.72 -24.24
C MET A 241 -7.82 0.46 -25.72
N ASP A 242 -9.06 0.50 -26.23
CA ASP A 242 -9.33 0.33 -27.66
C ASP A 242 -8.82 1.53 -28.47
N GLN A 243 -8.81 2.72 -27.88
CA GLN A 243 -8.30 3.94 -28.49
C GLN A 243 -6.79 4.06 -28.32
N ALA A 244 -6.27 3.74 -27.13
CA ALA A 244 -4.86 3.93 -26.78
C ALA A 244 -3.93 2.85 -27.36
N VAL A 245 -4.46 1.65 -27.61
CA VAL A 245 -3.68 0.51 -28.11
C VAL A 245 -4.17 0.09 -29.48
N ALA A 246 -5.35 -0.55 -29.54
CA ALA A 246 -6.01 -0.98 -30.77
C ALA A 246 -7.45 -1.46 -30.48
N PRO A 247 -8.39 -1.35 -31.43
CA PRO A 247 -9.75 -1.87 -31.26
C PRO A 247 -9.76 -3.34 -30.83
N GLY A 248 -10.52 -3.68 -29.78
CA GLY A 248 -10.59 -5.02 -29.20
C GLY A 248 -9.59 -5.30 -28.08
N THR A 249 -8.70 -4.35 -27.74
CA THR A 249 -7.74 -4.49 -26.64
C THR A 249 -8.44 -4.59 -25.29
N GLU A 250 -9.49 -3.80 -25.04
CA GLU A 250 -10.28 -3.88 -23.80
C GLU A 250 -10.79 -5.30 -23.57
N LYS A 251 -11.37 -5.91 -24.61
CA LYS A 251 -11.88 -7.28 -24.56
C LYS A 251 -10.75 -8.30 -24.35
N PHE A 252 -9.59 -8.10 -24.96
CA PHE A 252 -8.42 -8.96 -24.77
C PHE A 252 -7.91 -8.96 -23.31
N LEU A 253 -7.93 -7.78 -22.69
CA LEU A 253 -7.48 -7.59 -21.30
C LEU A 253 -8.56 -7.96 -20.26
N LEU A 254 -9.76 -8.32 -20.70
CA LEU A 254 -10.86 -8.67 -19.82
C LEU A 254 -10.67 -10.06 -19.22
N GLY A 255 -10.77 -10.15 -17.89
CA GLY A 255 -10.69 -11.41 -17.15
C GLY A 255 -9.26 -11.89 -16.89
N GLU A 256 -9.15 -12.84 -15.96
CA GLU A 256 -7.90 -13.51 -15.57
C GLU A 256 -6.76 -12.57 -15.13
N CYS A 257 -7.06 -11.40 -14.55
CA CYS A 257 -6.05 -10.40 -14.18
C CYS A 257 -5.17 -9.89 -15.34
N ARG A 258 -5.58 -10.07 -16.60
CA ARG A 258 -4.81 -9.58 -17.76
C ARG A 258 -4.68 -8.06 -17.77
N GLY A 259 -5.63 -7.34 -17.18
CA GLY A 259 -5.54 -5.89 -16.99
C GLY A 259 -4.57 -5.44 -15.88
N GLY A 260 -3.97 -6.36 -15.11
CA GLY A 260 -3.05 -6.10 -14.00
C GLY A 260 -3.62 -6.37 -12.61
N LEU A 261 -2.80 -6.18 -11.58
CA LEU A 261 -3.14 -6.38 -10.17
C LEU A 261 -3.03 -5.07 -9.40
N ARG A 262 -4.08 -4.70 -8.65
CA ARG A 262 -4.02 -3.64 -7.65
C ARG A 262 -3.48 -4.20 -6.35
N ALA A 263 -2.57 -3.48 -5.72
CA ALA A 263 -1.99 -3.89 -4.45
C ALA A 263 -1.88 -2.74 -3.44
N ARG A 264 -1.83 -3.13 -2.17
CA ARG A 264 -1.42 -2.28 -1.05
C ARG A 264 0.06 -2.45 -0.78
N ILE A 265 0.68 -1.38 -0.29
CA ILE A 265 2.06 -1.37 0.20
C ILE A 265 1.99 -1.59 1.71
N LEU A 266 2.65 -2.64 2.21
CA LEU A 266 2.64 -3.03 3.61
C LEU A 266 3.93 -2.61 4.33
N SER A 267 5.07 -2.61 3.63
CA SER A 267 6.34 -2.10 4.17
C SER A 267 6.94 -0.99 3.31
N HIS A 268 7.80 -0.17 3.90
CA HIS A 268 8.49 0.92 3.21
C HIS A 268 9.69 0.39 2.42
N GLY A 269 10.01 1.02 1.30
CA GLY A 269 11.23 0.75 0.57
C GLY A 269 11.26 1.39 -0.82
N THR A 270 12.17 0.94 -1.67
CA THR A 270 12.34 1.46 -3.03
C THR A 270 12.39 0.33 -4.05
N LEU A 271 11.45 0.33 -5.00
CA LEU A 271 11.49 -0.56 -6.16
C LEU A 271 12.50 -0.01 -7.17
N ARG A 272 13.22 -0.88 -7.86
CA ARG A 272 14.18 -0.48 -8.91
C ARG A 272 13.95 -1.26 -10.20
N SER A 273 13.86 -0.57 -11.33
CA SER A 273 13.79 -1.24 -12.64
C SER A 273 15.17 -1.79 -13.03
N GLN A 274 15.18 -2.95 -13.68
CA GLN A 274 16.41 -3.53 -14.25
C GLN A 274 16.78 -2.93 -15.60
N VAL A 275 15.86 -2.22 -16.24
CA VAL A 275 16.07 -1.49 -17.48
C VAL A 275 16.09 0.00 -17.15
N GLY A 276 17.11 0.72 -17.62
CA GLY A 276 17.18 2.18 -17.53
C GLY A 276 15.99 2.85 -18.24
N PRO A 277 15.78 4.17 -18.05
CA PRO A 277 14.60 4.84 -18.54
C PRO A 277 14.55 4.73 -20.07
N GLN A 278 13.55 4.04 -20.60
CA GLN A 278 13.26 4.12 -22.02
C GLN A 278 12.62 5.47 -22.28
N SER A 279 13.28 6.30 -23.10
CA SER A 279 12.73 7.55 -23.59
C SER A 279 11.52 7.23 -24.48
N GLY A 280 10.33 7.33 -23.90
CA GLY A 280 9.08 7.33 -24.64
C GLY A 280 8.14 8.31 -23.97
N SER A 281 8.20 9.59 -24.35
CA SER A 281 6.99 10.41 -24.26
C SER A 281 5.96 9.71 -25.15
N VAL A 282 4.84 9.32 -24.57
CA VAL A 282 3.70 8.93 -25.38
C VAL A 282 3.14 10.25 -25.87
N ASP A 283 3.66 10.73 -27.01
CA ASP A 283 3.07 11.88 -27.71
C ASP A 283 1.66 11.47 -28.11
N SER A 284 0.68 12.12 -27.49
CA SER A 284 -0.72 12.05 -27.81
C SER A 284 -0.92 12.45 -29.27
N HIS A 285 -1.06 11.46 -30.15
CA HIS A 285 -1.47 11.71 -31.52
C HIS A 285 -2.95 12.10 -31.53
N GLY A 286 -3.19 13.39 -31.80
CA GLY A 286 -4.30 13.99 -32.57
C GLY A 286 -5.71 13.52 -32.33
#